data_AF-A0A7C9EFR7-F1
#
_entry.id   AF-A0A7C9EFR7-F1
#
_cell.length_a   1.000
_cell.length_b   1.000
_cell.length_c   1.000
_cell.angle_alpha   90.00
_cell.angle_beta   90.00
_cell.angle_gamma   90.00
#
_symmetry.space_group_name_H-M   'P 1'
#
loop_
_entity.id
_entity.type
_entity.pdbx_description
1 polymer ?
#
loop_
_entity_poly.entity_id
_entity_poly.type
_entity_poly.pdbx_seq_one_letter_code
_entity_poly.pdbx_strand_id
1 'polypeptide(L)'
;AAHFPELKVSDNTSHFGHAKDGWDQANFRMTWIVSDLVRMRLKDVRWFVMGDDDTMFYPDNLVRVLKKYDHTQMYYIGSNSETHLQNIVFSNGMAFGGAGFAISYPLANKIDRMLDGCIQRYPEKIALDDRIHACISELGVPLTREPG
;
A
#
# COMPACT_ATOMS: atom_id res chain seq x y z
N ALA A 1 -5.59 32.49 -0.34
CA ALA A 1 -6.27 31.52 -1.22
C ALA A 1 -5.76 30.14 -0.85
N ALA A 2 -6.63 29.15 -0.66
CA ALA A 2 -6.20 27.78 -0.40
C ALA A 2 -5.51 27.24 -1.67
N HIS A 3 -4.24 26.88 -1.55
CA HIS A 3 -3.48 26.29 -2.64
C HIS A 3 -3.72 24.78 -2.58
N PHE A 4 -4.47 24.23 -3.54
CA PHE A 4 -4.63 22.78 -3.64
C PHE A 4 -3.30 22.15 -4.06
N PRO A 5 -3.03 20.89 -3.66
CA PRO A 5 -1.91 20.14 -4.19
C PRO A 5 -1.97 20.06 -5.71
N GLU A 6 -0.81 19.96 -6.35
CA GLU A 6 -0.73 19.70 -7.78
C GLU A 6 -1.38 18.36 -8.12
N LEU A 7 -2.24 18.33 -9.14
CA LEU A 7 -2.84 17.09 -9.62
C LEU A 7 -1.74 16.18 -10.18
N LYS A 8 -1.68 14.94 -9.68
CA LYS A 8 -0.80 13.88 -10.19
C LYS A 8 -1.66 12.73 -10.71
N VAL A 9 -1.24 12.15 -11.83
CA VAL A 9 -1.95 11.05 -12.51
C VAL A 9 -1.03 9.83 -12.50
N SER A 10 -1.58 8.68 -12.13
CA SER A 10 -0.87 7.40 -12.11
C SER A 10 -0.48 6.95 -13.52
N ASP A 11 0.66 6.26 -13.61
CA ASP A 11 1.24 5.83 -14.89
C ASP A 11 0.45 4.70 -15.57
N ASN A 12 0.78 4.40 -16.83
CA ASN A 12 0.09 3.35 -17.58
C ASN A 12 0.48 1.92 -17.12
N THR A 13 -0.50 1.18 -16.61
CA THR A 13 -0.37 -0.21 -16.14
C THR A 13 -0.80 -1.28 -17.16
N SER A 14 -1.02 -0.94 -18.43
CA SER A 14 -1.49 -1.89 -19.46
C SER A 14 -0.52 -3.05 -19.73
N HIS A 15 0.72 -2.96 -19.25
CA HIS A 15 1.74 -3.98 -19.41
C HIS A 15 1.56 -5.19 -18.47
N PHE A 16 0.67 -5.13 -17.45
CA PHE A 16 0.32 -6.30 -16.62
C PHE A 16 -0.54 -7.34 -17.34
N GLY A 17 -0.91 -7.09 -18.60
CA GLY A 17 -1.68 -8.02 -19.43
C GLY A 17 -3.13 -7.59 -19.60
N HIS A 18 -3.91 -8.48 -20.21
CA HIS A 18 -5.34 -8.24 -20.44
C HIS A 18 -6.08 -8.47 -19.12
N ALA A 19 -6.19 -7.40 -18.32
CA ALA A 19 -7.18 -7.38 -17.26
C ALA A 19 -8.51 -7.87 -17.80
N LYS A 20 -9.18 -8.73 -17.03
CA LYS A 20 -10.38 -9.42 -17.49
C LYS A 20 -11.53 -8.46 -17.77
N ASP A 21 -11.50 -7.30 -17.12
CA ASP A 21 -12.44 -6.19 -17.27
C ASP A 21 -11.80 -4.86 -16.83
N GLY A 22 -12.60 -3.78 -16.82
CA GLY A 22 -12.16 -2.46 -16.36
C GLY A 22 -11.87 -2.38 -14.85
N TRP A 23 -12.43 -3.28 -14.05
CA TRP A 23 -12.22 -3.29 -12.60
C TRP A 23 -10.84 -3.87 -12.27
N ASP A 24 -10.41 -4.91 -12.96
CA ASP A 24 -9.08 -5.48 -12.81
C ASP A 24 -7.98 -4.49 -13.30
N GLN A 25 -8.23 -3.71 -14.36
CA GLN A 25 -7.35 -2.59 -14.75
C GLN A 25 -7.22 -1.54 -13.64
N ALA A 26 -8.35 -1.13 -13.04
CA ALA A 26 -8.35 -0.16 -11.95
C ALA A 26 -7.55 -0.69 -10.75
N ASN A 27 -7.70 -1.96 -10.41
CA ASN A 27 -6.93 -2.59 -9.33
C ASN A 27 -5.44 -2.64 -9.63
N PHE A 28 -5.01 -2.92 -10.87
CA PHE A 28 -3.58 -2.82 -11.21
C PHE A 28 -3.03 -1.40 -11.00
N ARG A 29 -3.78 -0.37 -11.41
CA ARG A 29 -3.39 1.04 -11.19
C ARG A 29 -3.30 1.39 -9.72
N MET A 30 -4.30 0.98 -8.94
CA MET A 30 -4.27 1.20 -7.50
C MET A 30 -3.05 0.51 -6.88
N THR A 31 -2.77 -0.76 -7.22
CA THR A 31 -1.63 -1.49 -6.65
C THR A 31 -0.31 -0.80 -6.99
N TRP A 32 -0.23 -0.23 -8.19
CA TRP A 32 0.94 0.47 -8.68
C TRP A 32 1.22 1.82 -8.02
N ILE A 33 0.26 2.39 -7.28
CA ILE A 33 0.39 3.74 -6.71
C ILE A 33 1.60 3.87 -5.77
N VAL A 34 2.01 2.78 -5.12
CA VAL A 34 3.22 2.76 -4.28
C VAL A 34 4.47 3.04 -5.13
N SER A 35 4.59 2.40 -6.30
CA SER A 35 5.69 2.64 -7.24
C SER A 35 5.66 4.06 -7.80
N ASP A 36 4.47 4.57 -8.16
CA ASP A 36 4.33 5.95 -8.64
C ASP A 36 4.82 6.96 -7.61
N LEU A 37 4.40 6.83 -6.35
CA LEU A 37 4.80 7.73 -5.27
C LEU A 37 6.31 7.67 -4.99
N VAL A 38 6.93 6.48 -5.09
CA VAL A 38 8.39 6.33 -4.97
C VAL A 38 9.10 7.02 -6.15
N ARG A 39 8.59 6.82 -7.37
CA ARG A 39 9.18 7.36 -8.61
C ARG A 39 9.02 8.87 -8.75
N MET A 40 8.10 9.49 -8.02
CA MET A 40 8.01 10.95 -7.90
C MET A 40 9.25 11.58 -7.24
N ARG A 41 10.06 10.80 -6.49
CA ARG A 41 11.31 11.25 -5.85
C ARG A 41 11.13 12.52 -5.02
N LEU A 42 10.03 12.61 -4.28
CA LEU A 42 9.78 13.69 -3.33
C LEU A 42 10.87 13.70 -2.25
N LYS A 43 11.29 14.89 -1.83
CA LYS A 43 12.33 15.07 -0.81
C LYS A 43 11.76 14.79 0.58
N ASP A 44 12.62 14.26 1.44
CA ASP A 44 12.36 14.09 2.88
C ASP A 44 11.14 13.22 3.25
N VAL A 45 10.72 12.31 2.36
CA VAL A 45 9.65 11.34 2.64
C VAL A 45 10.15 10.22 3.55
N ARG A 46 9.40 9.93 4.61
CA ARG A 46 9.70 8.86 5.59
C ARG A 46 8.72 7.69 5.52
N TRP A 47 7.46 8.00 5.22
CA TRP A 47 6.34 7.07 5.24
C TRP A 47 5.44 7.32 4.04
N PHE A 48 4.95 6.24 3.44
CA PHE A 48 3.87 6.25 2.46
C PHE A 48 2.62 5.72 3.15
N VAL A 49 1.51 6.42 3.03
CA VAL A 49 0.26 6.07 3.73
C VAL A 49 -0.82 5.88 2.68
N MET A 50 -1.47 4.73 2.72
CA MET A 50 -2.56 4.34 1.84
C MET A 50 -3.85 4.32 2.64
N GLY A 51 -4.95 4.74 2.03
CA GLY A 51 -6.31 4.60 2.52
C GLY A 51 -7.30 4.69 1.36
N ASP A 52 -8.54 4.29 1.62
CA ASP A 52 -9.63 4.37 0.66
C ASP A 52 -10.21 5.80 0.61
N ASP A 53 -11.08 6.08 -0.35
CA ASP A 53 -11.71 7.39 -0.55
C ASP A 53 -12.68 7.79 0.57
N ASP A 54 -13.04 6.84 1.43
CA ASP A 54 -13.82 7.02 2.65
C ASP A 54 -12.99 6.83 3.94
N THR A 55 -11.65 6.69 3.85
CA THR A 55 -10.75 6.64 5.00
C THR A 55 -10.38 8.04 5.49
N MET A 56 -10.49 8.29 6.80
CA MET A 56 -10.07 9.56 7.42
C MET A 56 -8.79 9.38 8.25
N PHE A 57 -7.77 10.20 7.97
CA PHE A 57 -6.55 10.28 8.76
C PHE A 57 -6.52 11.56 9.61
N TYR A 58 -6.12 11.42 10.87
CA TYR A 58 -5.82 12.54 11.78
C TYR A 58 -4.29 12.75 11.79
N PRO A 59 -3.74 13.79 11.13
CA PRO A 59 -2.31 13.91 10.90
C PRO A 59 -1.46 13.87 12.17
N ASP A 60 -1.90 14.53 13.25
CA ASP A 60 -1.16 14.54 14.52
C ASP A 60 -1.09 13.17 15.18
N ASN A 61 -2.18 12.40 15.12
CA ASN A 61 -2.23 11.03 15.63
C ASN A 61 -1.38 10.10 14.77
N LEU A 62 -1.49 10.21 13.45
CA LEU A 62 -0.68 9.45 12.51
C LEU A 62 0.82 9.67 12.75
N VAL A 63 1.24 10.93 12.87
CA VAL A 63 2.63 11.28 13.18
C VAL A 63 3.05 10.76 14.55
N ARG A 64 2.18 10.85 15.57
CA ARG A 64 2.47 10.32 16.92
C ARG A 64 2.68 8.81 16.90
N VAL A 65 1.88 8.06 16.13
CA VAL A 65 2.02 6.61 15.99
C VAL A 65 3.29 6.26 15.22
N LEU A 66 3.50 6.86 14.05
CA LEU A 66 4.65 6.55 13.19
C LEU A 66 6.00 6.94 13.82
N LYS A 67 6.03 7.91 14.74
CA LYS A 67 7.22 8.28 15.52
C LYS A 67 7.72 7.17 16.45
N LYS A 68 6.91 6.15 16.76
CA LYS A 68 7.33 5.00 17.56
C LYS A 68 8.36 4.11 16.84
N TYR A 69 8.45 4.23 15.51
CA TYR A 69 9.22 3.32 14.67
C TYR A 69 10.40 4.02 13.99
N ASP A 70 11.52 3.32 13.87
CA ASP A 70 12.66 3.77 13.08
C ASP A 70 12.32 3.70 11.59
N HIS A 71 12.01 4.84 11.00
CA HIS A 71 11.62 4.94 9.58
C HIS A 71 12.74 4.54 8.59
N THR A 72 13.95 4.26 9.07
CA THR A 72 15.06 3.72 8.25
C THR A 72 15.04 2.19 8.13
N GLN A 73 14.17 1.50 8.88
CA GLN A 73 13.92 0.07 8.77
C GLN A 73 12.72 -0.23 7.87
N MET A 74 12.53 -1.49 7.48
CA MET A 74 11.38 -1.93 6.70
C MET A 74 10.18 -2.19 7.63
N TYR A 75 9.14 -1.38 7.49
CA TYR A 75 7.92 -1.49 8.28
C TYR A 75 6.68 -1.46 7.39
N TYR A 76 5.77 -2.40 7.67
CA TYR A 76 4.40 -2.45 7.16
C TYR A 76 3.46 -2.35 8.36
N ILE A 77 2.79 -1.21 8.52
CA ILE A 77 2.05 -0.84 9.73
C ILE A 77 0.56 -0.67 9.39
N GLY A 78 -0.32 -1.29 10.16
CA GLY A 78 -1.77 -1.15 10.01
C GLY A 78 -2.50 -2.18 10.86
N SER A 79 -3.75 -2.49 10.51
CA SER A 79 -4.53 -3.52 11.19
C SER A 79 -5.15 -4.50 10.22
N ASN A 80 -5.31 -5.74 10.67
CA ASN A 80 -6.14 -6.72 9.99
C ASN A 80 -7.64 -6.37 10.15
N SER A 81 -8.50 -7.09 9.42
CA SER A 81 -9.95 -6.87 9.44
C SER A 81 -10.57 -7.22 10.80
N GLU A 82 -11.61 -6.50 11.17
CA GLU A 82 -12.47 -6.80 12.33
C GLU A 82 -13.32 -8.07 12.13
N THR A 83 -13.61 -8.40 10.86
CA THR A 83 -14.39 -9.58 10.50
C THR A 83 -13.51 -10.83 10.44
N HIS A 84 -13.90 -11.89 11.15
CA HIS A 84 -13.18 -13.16 11.17
C HIS A 84 -13.08 -13.82 9.77
N LEU A 85 -14.18 -13.81 9.01
CA LEU A 85 -14.24 -14.40 7.67
C LEU A 85 -13.23 -13.75 6.72
N GLN A 86 -13.13 -12.42 6.73
CA GLN A 86 -12.17 -11.66 5.93
C GLN A 86 -10.72 -12.08 6.26
N ASN A 87 -10.39 -12.25 7.55
CA ASN A 87 -9.06 -12.70 7.96
C ASN A 87 -8.74 -14.14 7.54
N ILE A 88 -9.74 -15.02 7.43
CA ILE A 88 -9.56 -16.39 6.91
C ILE A 88 -9.30 -16.35 5.40
N VAL A 89 -10.05 -15.54 4.65
CA VAL A 89 -9.96 -15.45 3.19
C VAL A 89 -8.66 -14.79 2.74
N PHE A 90 -8.26 -13.72 3.43
CA PHE A 90 -7.08 -12.93 3.09
C PHE A 90 -5.89 -13.33 3.96
N SER A 91 -5.72 -12.70 5.11
CA SER A 91 -4.66 -13.02 6.06
C SER A 91 -4.83 -12.25 7.36
N ASN A 92 -4.45 -12.87 8.48
CA ASN A 92 -4.26 -12.15 9.74
C ASN A 92 -2.99 -11.26 9.71
N GLY A 93 -2.10 -11.45 8.74
CA GLY A 93 -0.89 -10.66 8.53
C GLY A 93 -1.05 -9.56 7.47
N MET A 94 -2.25 -9.32 6.95
CA MET A 94 -2.53 -8.24 6.00
C MET A 94 -3.09 -7.02 6.72
N ALA A 95 -2.60 -5.83 6.40
CA ALA A 95 -3.30 -4.59 6.71
C ALA A 95 -4.36 -4.32 5.65
N PHE A 96 -5.60 -4.10 6.07
CA PHE A 96 -6.74 -3.88 5.17
C PHE A 96 -6.83 -2.42 4.73
N GLY A 97 -7.10 -2.19 3.44
CA GLY A 97 -7.12 -0.87 2.81
C GLY A 97 -8.04 0.15 3.49
N GLY A 98 -9.26 -0.27 3.87
CA GLY A 98 -10.25 0.63 4.46
C GLY A 98 -9.89 1.22 5.83
N ALA A 99 -9.03 0.54 6.61
CA ALA A 99 -8.45 1.11 7.84
C ALA A 99 -7.22 1.98 7.56
N GLY A 100 -6.69 1.88 6.34
CA GLY A 100 -5.41 2.43 5.93
C GLY A 100 -4.21 1.67 6.47
N PHE A 101 -3.08 1.87 5.81
CA PHE A 101 -1.79 1.34 6.26
C PHE A 101 -0.65 2.28 5.90
N ALA A 102 0.46 2.16 6.62
CA ALA A 102 1.69 2.90 6.37
C ALA A 102 2.84 1.94 6.03
N ILE A 103 3.65 2.34 5.06
CA ILE A 103 4.86 1.65 4.62
C ILE A 103 6.05 2.60 4.78
N SER A 104 7.13 2.11 5.38
CA SER A 104 8.35 2.92 5.50
C SER A 104 9.05 3.12 4.16
N TYR A 105 9.81 4.21 4.04
CA TYR A 105 10.50 4.54 2.80
C TYR A 105 11.41 3.42 2.26
N PRO A 106 12.23 2.71 3.07
CA PRO A 106 13.02 1.58 2.59
C PRO A 106 12.18 0.43 2.03
N LEU A 107 11.04 0.12 2.67
CA LEU A 107 10.15 -0.95 2.22
C LEU A 107 9.48 -0.56 0.89
N ALA A 108 8.99 0.67 0.76
CA ALA A 108 8.40 1.15 -0.49
C ALA A 108 9.38 1.08 -1.67
N ASN A 109 10.67 1.43 -1.45
CA ASN A 109 11.70 1.29 -2.48
C ASN A 109 12.00 -0.16 -2.86
N LYS A 110 11.85 -1.11 -1.93
CA LYS A 110 11.99 -2.54 -2.23
C LYS A 110 10.80 -3.04 -3.05
N ILE A 111 9.59 -2.63 -2.67
CA ILE A 111 8.35 -2.93 -3.41
C ILE A 111 8.49 -2.43 -4.86
N ASP A 112 8.84 -1.15 -5.07
CA ASP A 112 8.97 -0.57 -6.43
C ASP A 112 9.87 -1.38 -7.37
N ARG A 113 10.94 -2.00 -6.84
CA ARG A 113 11.87 -2.80 -7.65
C ARG A 113 11.36 -4.17 -8.04
N MET A 114 10.37 -4.71 -7.33
CA MET A 114 9.86 -6.08 -7.56
C MET A 114 8.38 -6.14 -7.91
N LEU A 115 7.65 -5.02 -7.82
CA LEU A 115 6.19 -4.98 -7.89
C LEU A 115 5.68 -5.64 -9.17
N ASP A 116 6.29 -5.36 -10.32
CA ASP A 116 5.88 -5.92 -11.60
C ASP A 116 5.90 -7.44 -11.59
N GLY A 117 7.03 -8.00 -11.15
CA GLY A 117 7.22 -9.44 -11.08
C GLY A 117 6.32 -10.07 -10.03
N CYS A 118 6.08 -9.39 -8.91
CA CYS A 118 5.15 -9.85 -7.88
C CYS A 118 3.72 -9.93 -8.41
N ILE A 119 3.22 -8.87 -9.06
CA ILE A 119 1.87 -8.85 -9.67
C ILE A 119 1.73 -10.00 -10.68
N GLN A 120 2.76 -10.26 -11.50
CA GLN A 120 2.74 -11.36 -12.45
C GLN A 120 2.75 -12.75 -11.81
N ARG A 121 3.31 -12.90 -10.59
CA ARG A 121 3.30 -14.17 -9.84
C ARG A 121 1.97 -14.46 -9.15
N TYR A 122 1.20 -13.41 -8.86
CA TYR A 122 -0.10 -13.52 -8.18
C TYR A 122 -1.26 -12.95 -9.01
N PRO A 123 -1.52 -13.47 -10.23
CA PRO A 123 -2.54 -12.94 -11.12
C PRO A 123 -3.98 -13.17 -10.62
N GLU A 124 -4.18 -14.09 -9.67
CA GLU A 124 -5.48 -14.40 -9.06
C GLU A 124 -5.89 -13.41 -7.97
N LYS A 125 -4.92 -12.66 -7.42
CA LYS A 125 -5.16 -11.64 -6.41
C LYS A 125 -5.75 -10.42 -7.11
N ILE A 126 -6.85 -9.87 -6.60
CA ILE A 126 -7.52 -8.73 -7.26
C ILE A 126 -7.48 -7.47 -6.38
N ALA A 127 -7.75 -7.60 -5.09
CA ALA A 127 -7.72 -6.47 -4.17
C ALA A 127 -6.29 -5.90 -4.03
N LEU A 128 -6.20 -4.57 -3.96
CA LEU A 128 -4.96 -3.82 -3.78
C LEU A 128 -4.14 -4.33 -2.60
N ASP A 129 -4.75 -4.34 -1.42
CA ASP A 129 -4.14 -4.65 -0.15
C ASP A 129 -3.64 -6.10 -0.11
N ASP A 130 -4.41 -7.03 -0.67
CA ASP A 130 -4.01 -8.44 -0.82
C ASP A 130 -2.79 -8.58 -1.75
N ARG A 131 -2.76 -7.86 -2.89
CA ARG A 131 -1.58 -7.84 -3.79
C ARG A 131 -0.35 -7.25 -3.11
N ILE A 132 -0.48 -6.09 -2.46
CA ILE A 132 0.63 -5.45 -1.74
C ILE A 132 1.12 -6.34 -0.60
N HIS A 133 0.21 -6.95 0.16
CA HIS A 133 0.56 -7.90 1.22
C HIS A 133 1.33 -9.10 0.69
N ALA A 134 0.94 -9.67 -0.45
CA ALA A 134 1.67 -10.77 -1.09
C ALA A 134 3.13 -10.34 -1.41
N CYS A 135 3.32 -9.16 -2.01
CA CYS A 135 4.67 -8.65 -2.32
C CYS A 135 5.50 -8.36 -1.07
N ILE A 136 4.89 -7.78 -0.04
CA ILE A 136 5.57 -7.51 1.24
C ILE A 136 5.96 -8.83 1.94
N SER A 137 5.13 -9.87 1.79
CA SER A 137 5.41 -11.19 2.34
C SER A 137 6.61 -11.87 1.68
N GLU A 138 6.82 -11.69 0.37
CA GLU A 138 8.05 -12.14 -0.30
C GLU A 138 9.32 -11.44 0.22
N LEU A 139 9.18 -10.20 0.68
CA LEU A 139 10.26 -9.45 1.33
C LEU A 139 10.49 -9.87 2.79
N GLY A 140 9.66 -10.77 3.33
CA GLY A 140 9.76 -11.27 4.70
C GLY A 140 9.42 -10.23 5.76
N VAL A 141 8.70 -9.16 5.41
CA VAL A 141 8.34 -8.10 6.35
C VAL A 141 6.96 -8.37 6.95
N PRO A 142 6.85 -8.61 8.26
CA PRO A 142 5.57 -8.90 8.89
C PRO A 142 4.75 -7.62 9.11
N LEU A 143 3.44 -7.79 9.23
CA LEU A 143 2.55 -6.73 9.70
C LEU A 143 2.89 -6.32 11.13
N THR A 144 3.18 -5.03 11.29
CA THR A 144 3.23 -4.36 12.58
C THR A 144 1.84 -3.84 12.91
N ARG A 145 1.17 -4.51 13.84
CA ARG A 145 -0.23 -4.21 14.17
C ARG A 145 -0.35 -2.92 14.98
N GLU A 146 -1.17 -2.00 14.49
CA GLU A 146 -1.57 -0.76 15.16
C GLU A 146 -3.10 -0.64 15.15
N PRO A 147 -3.77 -0.68 16.32
CA PRO A 147 -5.24 -0.68 16.39
C PRO A 147 -5.89 0.70 16.16
N GLY A 148 -5.10 1.78 16.04
CA GLY A 148 -5.56 3.17 15.97
C GLY A 148 -5.11 4.03 17.13
#